data_AF-A0A536AXC7-F1
#
_entry.id   AF-A0A536AXC7-F1
#
_cell.length_a   1.000
_cell.length_b   1.000
_cell.length_c   1.000
_cell.angle_alpha   90.00
_cell.angle_beta   90.00
_cell.angle_gamma   90.00
#
_symmetry.space_group_name_H-M   'P 1'
#
loop_
_entity.id
_entity.type
_entity.pdbx_description
1 polymer ?
#
loop_
_entity_poly.entity_id
_entity_poly.type
_entity_poly.pdbx_seq_one_letter_code
_entity_poly.pdbx_strand_id
1 'polypeptide(L)'
;MISAIFGDALLNPVTGEVTREAVVVIEDGRVTRAGRRDGVPTPRDAVTIDAEGLTLLPGLIDCHVHLTSLGEGIDFARELTTPPTLELMRAVRAARKTLDAGFTSVRDASGSPAGVRMAIDAGYFPGPRMFVTISPLSQTGGHTDAHFMCGADLDIPLPDRPHAVVDGVENMRLRVRELIRAGADWIKLCTSGGVLSPGDQPHHAALTLDEIKAAVEEAGTQGRKVMAHAQANAGIKNALKAGVSTRAALGHPSRRGGQDARLCHRQGQGGHRRPPGEHQDGDRVRREDRFRHRHGRRPARPERGRVSADARPGHGAHRLHPLRDDGRRRDHRHEWSWQARAGLVGRRDRRAGRPAGRPDAAVEAREHPARRQGRRRRQVVRLDWALLANAAEAPPNGLVYILGGGFDTLIREQFPTPFGGVIVLRLQTTRLETERPHKIEVHCSDEDGRAVLPQPIVLSLPARQVPPEYPHGWDLSASIVINLSGVPIERAGFYNFAIMIDDQQVRSLPFRAVKAAPVQTV
;
A
#
# COMPACT_ATOMS: atom_id res chain seq x y z
N MET A 1 16.10 30.46 6.03
CA MET A 1 17.36 29.70 5.98
C MET A 1 17.59 29.24 4.55
N ILE A 2 18.77 29.47 4.02
CA ILE A 2 19.15 29.06 2.66
C ILE A 2 20.04 27.81 2.78
N SER A 3 19.77 26.79 1.98
CA SER A 3 20.57 25.56 1.91
C SER A 3 20.84 25.17 0.46
N ALA A 4 22.04 24.65 0.19
CA ALA A 4 22.42 24.12 -1.11
C ALA A 4 22.85 22.66 -0.95
N ILE A 5 22.12 21.75 -1.61
CA ILE A 5 22.37 20.31 -1.58
C ILE A 5 23.08 19.93 -2.88
N PHE A 6 24.29 19.40 -2.76
CA PHE A 6 25.08 18.95 -3.91
C PHE A 6 25.01 17.43 -4.01
N GLY A 7 24.75 16.88 -5.19
CA GLY A 7 24.70 15.43 -5.40
C GLY A 7 25.15 15.01 -6.79
N ASP A 8 25.39 13.72 -6.97
CA ASP A 8 25.88 13.18 -8.26
C ASP A 8 24.83 13.21 -9.35
N ALA A 9 23.56 13.06 -8.95
CA ALA A 9 22.43 12.96 -9.84
C ALA A 9 21.20 13.63 -9.22
N LEU A 10 20.37 14.24 -10.05
CA LEU A 10 19.02 14.69 -9.72
C LEU A 10 18.05 14.07 -10.70
N LEU A 11 17.09 13.31 -10.17
CA LEU A 11 16.02 12.70 -10.97
C LEU A 11 14.86 13.68 -11.17
N ASN A 12 14.48 13.91 -12.42
CA ASN A 12 13.21 14.53 -12.76
C ASN A 12 12.12 13.46 -12.83
N PRO A 13 11.18 13.38 -11.87
CA PRO A 13 10.15 12.33 -11.87
C PRO A 13 9.11 12.49 -13.00
N VAL A 14 9.02 13.65 -13.63
CA VAL A 14 8.08 13.91 -14.73
C VAL A 14 8.61 13.39 -16.05
N THR A 15 9.89 13.66 -16.35
CA THR A 15 10.52 13.27 -17.62
C THR A 15 11.30 11.96 -17.53
N GLY A 16 11.68 11.54 -16.32
CA GLY A 16 12.60 10.42 -16.07
C GLY A 16 14.06 10.76 -16.34
N GLU A 17 14.37 12.01 -16.70
CA GLU A 17 15.74 12.46 -16.98
C GLU A 17 16.56 12.59 -15.70
N VAL A 18 17.85 12.32 -15.83
CA VAL A 18 18.82 12.43 -14.73
C VAL A 18 19.83 13.52 -15.06
N THR A 19 19.84 14.58 -14.25
CA THR A 19 20.85 15.64 -14.33
C THR A 19 22.06 15.24 -13.50
N ARG A 20 23.23 15.09 -14.12
CA ARG A 20 24.49 14.79 -13.41
C ARG A 20 25.13 16.05 -12.83
N GLU A 21 25.91 15.85 -11.77
CA GLU A 21 26.60 16.93 -11.04
C GLU A 21 25.59 17.99 -10.60
N ALA A 22 24.58 17.56 -9.85
CA ALA A 22 23.42 18.36 -9.56
C ALA A 22 23.59 19.21 -8.30
N VAL A 23 22.85 20.31 -8.27
CA VAL A 23 22.63 21.10 -7.05
C VAL A 23 21.15 21.46 -6.93
N VAL A 24 20.64 21.45 -5.70
CA VAL A 24 19.30 21.89 -5.33
C VAL A 24 19.43 22.99 -4.28
N VAL A 25 18.88 24.17 -4.58
CA VAL A 25 18.86 25.32 -3.67
C VAL A 25 17.48 25.43 -3.03
N ILE A 26 17.48 25.50 -1.70
CA ILE A 26 16.28 25.60 -0.88
C ILE A 26 16.36 26.90 -0.10
N GLU A 27 15.32 27.73 -0.22
CA GLU A 27 15.15 28.97 0.53
C GLU A 27 13.82 28.88 1.28
N ASP A 28 13.87 29.04 2.60
CA ASP A 28 12.70 29.06 3.49
C ASP A 28 11.74 27.88 3.27
N GLY A 29 12.31 26.69 3.14
CA GLY A 29 11.58 25.43 2.97
C GLY A 29 11.01 25.20 1.57
N ARG A 30 11.39 26.02 0.58
CA ARG A 30 10.98 25.87 -0.82
C ARG A 30 12.20 25.68 -1.71
N VAL A 31 12.11 24.79 -2.68
CA VAL A 31 13.12 24.68 -3.75
C VAL A 31 12.98 25.90 -4.65
N THR A 32 14.02 26.73 -4.72
CA THR A 32 14.05 27.91 -5.59
C THR A 32 14.78 27.65 -6.90
N ARG A 33 15.77 26.76 -6.88
CA ARG A 33 16.57 26.41 -8.07
C ARG A 33 17.02 24.95 -8.00
N ALA A 34 17.10 24.28 -9.14
CA ALA A 34 17.67 22.94 -9.25
C ALA A 34 18.21 22.71 -10.67
N GLY A 35 19.32 21.97 -10.79
CA GLY A 35 19.95 21.73 -12.09
C GLY A 35 21.41 21.33 -11.96
N ARG A 36 22.16 21.42 -13.06
CA ARG A 36 23.61 21.18 -13.06
C ARG A 36 24.34 22.25 -12.25
N ARG A 37 25.38 21.84 -11.52
CA ARG A 37 26.20 22.67 -10.63
C ARG A 37 26.85 23.85 -11.35
N ASP A 38 27.25 23.66 -12.60
CA ASP A 38 27.84 24.70 -13.46
C ASP A 38 26.84 25.76 -13.94
N GLY A 39 25.54 25.43 -13.97
CA GLY A 39 24.47 26.29 -14.46
C GLY A 39 23.57 26.90 -13.39
N VAL A 40 23.71 26.49 -12.12
CA VAL A 40 22.85 26.97 -11.02
C VAL A 40 23.67 27.75 -10.00
N PRO A 41 23.48 29.08 -9.90
CA PRO A 41 24.19 29.89 -8.91
C PRO A 41 23.73 29.56 -7.50
N THR A 42 24.70 29.25 -6.62
CA THR A 42 24.49 29.01 -5.20
C THR A 42 24.81 30.27 -4.38
N PRO A 43 23.90 30.72 -3.47
CA PRO A 43 24.20 31.81 -2.56
C PRO A 43 25.39 31.50 -1.66
N ARG A 44 26.26 32.50 -1.41
CA ARG A 44 27.49 32.30 -0.62
C ARG A 44 27.23 32.00 0.86
N ASP A 45 26.08 32.42 1.36
CA ASP A 45 25.59 32.23 2.72
C ASP A 45 24.69 30.98 2.87
N ALA A 46 24.54 30.19 1.80
CA ALA A 46 23.80 28.93 1.86
C ALA A 46 24.51 27.91 2.75
N VAL A 47 23.76 27.21 3.59
CA VAL A 47 24.24 26.02 4.30
C VAL A 47 24.45 24.91 3.27
N THR A 48 25.71 24.49 3.11
CA THR A 48 26.08 23.42 2.18
C THR A 48 25.81 22.05 2.78
N ILE A 49 25.09 21.21 2.03
CA ILE A 49 24.89 19.79 2.32
C ILE A 49 25.57 19.01 1.20
N ASP A 50 26.59 18.24 1.57
CA ASP A 50 27.31 17.36 0.65
C ASP A 50 26.66 15.98 0.61
N ALA A 51 26.09 15.65 -0.55
CA ALA A 51 25.52 14.36 -0.88
C ALA A 51 26.16 13.80 -2.17
N GLU A 52 27.44 14.11 -2.41
CA GLU A 52 28.22 13.47 -3.48
C GLU A 52 28.23 11.94 -3.31
N GLY A 53 28.21 11.21 -4.42
CA GLY A 53 27.97 9.77 -4.46
C GLY A 53 26.49 9.35 -4.41
N LEU A 54 25.56 10.28 -4.15
CA LEU A 54 24.12 9.97 -4.00
C LEU A 54 23.26 10.59 -5.11
N THR A 55 22.07 10.03 -5.29
CA THR A 55 21.03 10.56 -6.18
C THR A 55 19.99 11.32 -5.38
N LEU A 56 19.75 12.57 -5.76
CA LEU A 56 18.72 13.44 -5.21
C LEU A 56 17.37 13.13 -5.90
N LEU A 57 16.33 12.96 -5.08
CA LEU A 57 14.95 12.79 -5.52
C LEU A 57 14.02 13.62 -4.63
N PRO A 58 12.82 14.00 -5.12
CA PRO A 58 11.77 14.51 -4.26
C PRO A 58 11.41 13.47 -3.19
N GLY A 59 11.03 13.96 -2.00
CA GLY A 59 10.55 13.09 -0.93
C GLY A 59 9.35 12.26 -1.39
N LEU A 60 9.32 10.99 -1.00
CA LEU A 60 8.29 10.05 -1.44
C LEU A 60 6.93 10.38 -0.80
N ILE A 61 5.86 10.03 -1.50
CA ILE A 61 4.48 10.20 -1.04
C ILE A 61 3.79 8.84 -1.04
N ASP A 62 3.37 8.39 0.14
CA ASP A 62 2.52 7.21 0.25
C ASP A 62 1.05 7.63 0.34
N CYS A 63 0.24 7.18 -0.61
CA CYS A 63 -1.17 7.56 -0.69
C CYS A 63 -2.11 6.62 0.09
N HIS A 64 -1.59 5.62 0.79
CA HIS A 64 -2.39 4.66 1.56
C HIS A 64 -1.61 4.01 2.70
N VAL A 65 -1.52 4.71 3.83
CA VAL A 65 -0.97 4.15 5.07
C VAL A 65 -2.05 3.94 6.13
N HIS A 66 -1.69 3.18 7.15
CA HIS A 66 -2.44 3.06 8.40
C HIS A 66 -1.44 3.29 9.53
N LEU A 67 -1.20 4.55 9.91
CA LEU A 67 -0.03 4.91 10.71
C LEU A 67 -0.10 4.39 12.15
N THR A 68 -1.30 4.19 12.69
CA THR A 68 -1.53 3.56 13.98
C THR A 68 -1.42 2.03 13.94
N SER A 69 -1.43 1.41 12.74
CA SER A 69 -1.26 -0.03 12.57
C SER A 69 0.22 -0.36 12.33
N LEU A 70 0.80 -1.21 13.17
CA LEU A 70 2.22 -1.60 13.05
C LEU A 70 2.48 -2.72 12.04
N GLY A 71 1.44 -3.24 11.36
CA GLY A 71 1.60 -4.30 10.36
C GLY A 71 2.06 -5.64 10.95
N GLU A 72 1.79 -5.87 12.23
CA GLU A 72 2.21 -7.06 12.99
C GLU A 72 1.29 -8.28 12.77
N GLY A 73 0.43 -8.22 11.76
CA GLY A 73 -0.62 -9.21 11.51
C GLY A 73 -1.88 -8.93 12.32
N ILE A 74 -2.88 -9.80 12.14
CA ILE A 74 -4.15 -9.73 12.86
C ILE A 74 -4.06 -10.61 14.09
N ASP A 75 -4.18 -9.97 15.26
CA ASP A 75 -4.29 -10.63 16.54
C ASP A 75 -5.44 -9.97 17.31
N PHE A 76 -6.63 -10.56 17.20
CA PHE A 76 -7.84 -10.04 17.82
C PHE A 76 -7.76 -10.04 19.35
N ALA A 77 -7.04 -11.00 19.96
CA ALA A 77 -6.89 -11.03 21.42
C ALA A 77 -6.04 -9.86 21.90
N ARG A 78 -4.98 -9.53 21.15
CA ARG A 78 -4.18 -8.34 21.41
C ARG A 78 -4.96 -7.06 21.17
N GLU A 79 -5.73 -6.97 20.09
CA GLU A 79 -6.56 -5.79 19.79
C GLU A 79 -7.59 -5.53 20.89
N LEU A 80 -8.30 -6.57 21.35
CA LEU A 80 -9.24 -6.49 22.47
C LEU A 80 -8.60 -6.02 23.78
N THR A 81 -7.32 -6.31 24.00
CA THR A 81 -6.61 -6.00 25.25
C THR A 81 -5.74 -4.75 25.15
N THR A 82 -5.63 -4.13 23.97
CA THR A 82 -4.81 -2.93 23.77
C THR A 82 -5.65 -1.67 24.00
N PRO A 83 -5.28 -0.80 24.95
CA PRO A 83 -5.96 0.48 25.14
C PRO A 83 -5.80 1.38 23.90
N PRO A 84 -6.83 2.14 23.50
CA PRO A 84 -6.74 3.07 22.36
C PRO A 84 -5.60 4.10 22.48
N THR A 85 -5.28 4.52 23.70
CA THR A 85 -4.17 5.44 23.97
C THR A 85 -2.82 4.85 23.58
N LEU A 86 -2.62 3.54 23.77
CA LEU A 86 -1.41 2.85 23.33
C LEU A 86 -1.37 2.71 21.81
N GLU A 87 -2.50 2.45 21.15
CA GLU A 87 -2.60 2.45 19.68
C GLU A 87 -2.14 3.80 19.08
N LEU A 88 -2.54 4.92 19.69
CA LEU A 88 -2.08 6.24 19.24
C LEU A 88 -0.57 6.44 19.43
N MET A 89 0.01 5.93 20.51
CA MET A 89 1.46 6.02 20.74
C MET A 89 2.28 5.23 19.72
N ARG A 90 1.70 4.19 19.10
CA ARG A 90 2.36 3.46 18.00
C ARG A 90 2.62 4.35 16.79
N ALA A 91 1.77 5.35 16.55
CA ALA A 91 1.94 6.31 15.46
C ALA A 91 3.24 7.11 15.58
N VAL A 92 3.75 7.38 16.79
CA VAL A 92 5.01 8.10 16.99
C VAL A 92 6.18 7.32 16.37
N ARG A 93 6.26 6.02 16.67
CA ARG A 93 7.30 5.13 16.13
C ARG A 93 7.11 4.92 14.63
N ALA A 94 5.88 4.71 14.18
CA ALA A 94 5.57 4.50 12.77
C ALA A 94 5.90 5.75 11.94
N ALA A 95 5.51 6.94 12.39
CA ALA A 95 5.81 8.22 11.73
C ALA A 95 7.31 8.41 11.51
N ARG A 96 8.12 8.14 12.54
CA ARG A 96 9.58 8.24 12.41
C ARG A 96 10.14 7.25 11.41
N LYS A 97 9.74 5.97 11.49
CA LYS A 97 10.18 4.94 10.53
C LYS A 97 9.80 5.30 9.09
N THR A 98 8.59 5.80 8.88
CA THR A 98 8.10 6.22 7.56
C THR A 98 8.92 7.39 7.01
N LEU A 99 9.24 8.38 7.86
CA LEU A 99 10.08 9.51 7.48
C LEU A 99 11.52 9.08 7.16
N ASP A 100 12.11 8.24 8.00
CA ASP A 100 13.47 7.70 7.81
C ASP A 100 13.56 6.82 6.54
N ALA A 101 12.45 6.20 6.11
CA ALA A 101 12.35 5.49 4.84
C ALA A 101 12.24 6.42 3.61
N GLY A 102 12.24 7.74 3.80
CA GLY A 102 12.20 8.75 2.72
C GLY A 102 10.80 9.21 2.33
N PHE A 103 9.74 8.79 3.04
CA PHE A 103 8.39 9.31 2.82
C PHE A 103 8.18 10.60 3.59
N THR A 104 8.00 11.70 2.88
CA THR A 104 7.85 13.04 3.47
C THR A 104 6.39 13.47 3.55
N SER A 105 5.49 12.76 2.88
CA SER A 105 4.05 12.96 2.96
C SER A 105 3.32 11.63 2.90
N VAL A 106 2.25 11.50 3.68
CA VAL A 106 1.41 10.30 3.69
C VAL A 106 -0.07 10.66 3.73
N ARG A 107 -0.89 9.79 3.14
CA ARG A 107 -2.33 9.79 3.35
C ARG A 107 -2.72 8.57 4.17
N ASP A 108 -3.06 8.84 5.43
CA ASP A 108 -3.59 7.85 6.35
C ASP A 108 -5.05 7.56 5.98
N ALA A 109 -5.32 6.32 5.59
CA ALA A 109 -6.60 5.90 5.06
C ALA A 109 -7.54 5.34 6.12
N SER A 110 -7.09 5.18 7.37
CA SER A 110 -7.89 4.73 8.51
C SER A 110 -7.03 4.70 9.77
N GLY A 111 -7.63 5.12 10.89
CA GLY A 111 -7.15 4.83 12.22
C GLY A 111 -6.57 6.04 12.93
N SER A 112 -5.82 6.89 12.23
CA SER A 112 -5.20 8.07 12.85
C SER A 112 -6.19 9.22 13.02
N PRO A 113 -6.49 9.68 14.26
CA PRO A 113 -7.25 10.90 14.48
C PRO A 113 -6.48 12.14 14.02
N ALA A 114 -7.18 13.26 13.83
CA ALA A 114 -6.55 14.53 13.42
C ALA A 114 -5.48 15.02 14.41
N GLY A 115 -5.57 14.64 15.68
CA GLY A 115 -4.57 14.95 16.70
C GLY A 115 -3.16 14.45 16.38
N VAL A 116 -3.02 13.32 15.69
CA VAL A 116 -1.70 12.79 15.28
C VAL A 116 -1.04 13.71 14.26
N ARG A 117 -1.79 14.13 13.23
CA ARG A 117 -1.34 15.13 12.25
C ARG A 117 -0.98 16.45 12.95
N MET A 118 -1.86 16.95 13.80
CA MET A 118 -1.62 18.21 14.55
C MET A 118 -0.36 18.13 15.40
N ALA A 119 -0.07 16.99 16.01
CA ALA A 119 1.12 16.80 16.81
C ALA A 119 2.41 16.82 15.99
N ILE A 120 2.39 16.25 14.78
CA ILE A 120 3.50 16.32 13.83
C ILE A 120 3.68 17.76 13.32
N ASP A 121 2.59 18.43 12.94
CA ASP A 121 2.62 19.81 12.44
C ASP A 121 3.13 20.79 13.52
N ALA A 122 2.81 20.54 14.80
CA ALA A 122 3.32 21.29 15.94
C ALA A 122 4.76 20.92 16.34
N GLY A 123 5.35 19.89 15.73
CA GLY A 123 6.71 19.45 16.00
C GLY A 123 6.89 18.67 17.31
N TYR A 124 5.83 18.10 17.90
CA TYR A 124 5.95 17.28 19.11
C TYR A 124 6.77 16.01 18.87
N PHE A 125 6.70 15.45 17.67
CA PHE A 125 7.57 14.36 17.23
C PHE A 125 7.77 14.41 15.71
N PRO A 126 8.90 13.91 15.18
CA PRO A 126 9.16 13.89 13.75
C PRO A 126 8.23 12.92 13.02
N GLY A 127 7.69 13.36 11.89
CA GLY A 127 6.84 12.54 11.03
C GLY A 127 6.65 13.17 9.65
N PRO A 128 6.11 12.40 8.68
CA PRO A 128 5.71 12.94 7.38
C PRO A 128 4.53 13.90 7.53
N ARG A 129 4.37 14.80 6.56
CA ARG A 129 3.12 15.56 6.44
C ARG A 129 1.96 14.60 6.23
N MET A 130 0.94 14.67 7.09
CA MET A 130 -0.19 13.74 7.05
C MET A 130 -1.44 14.37 6.42
N PHE A 131 -2.15 13.57 5.63
CA PHE A 131 -3.54 13.77 5.27
C PHE A 131 -4.36 12.63 5.87
N VAL A 132 -5.37 12.93 6.69
CA VAL A 132 -6.09 11.91 7.46
C VAL A 132 -7.52 11.71 6.96
N THR A 133 -8.00 10.47 6.99
CA THR A 133 -9.42 10.15 6.80
C THR A 133 -10.15 9.87 8.11
N ILE A 134 -9.42 9.69 9.21
CA ILE A 134 -9.91 9.37 10.55
C ILE A 134 -10.53 7.98 10.60
N SER A 135 -11.75 7.83 10.09
CA SER A 135 -12.45 6.55 10.02
C SER A 135 -12.81 6.20 8.57
N PRO A 136 -12.60 4.95 8.15
CA PRO A 136 -13.11 4.44 6.90
C PRO A 136 -14.61 4.18 7.05
N LEU A 137 -15.41 4.58 6.06
CA LEU A 137 -16.84 4.34 6.06
C LEU A 137 -17.18 3.03 5.36
N SER A 138 -17.92 2.18 6.05
CA SER A 138 -18.40 0.88 5.57
C SER A 138 -19.89 0.72 5.91
N GLN A 139 -20.58 -0.18 5.21
CA GLN A 139 -21.90 -0.65 5.60
C GLN A 139 -21.81 -1.65 6.76
N THR A 140 -22.94 -1.93 7.38
CA THR A 140 -23.09 -3.06 8.32
C THR A 140 -22.70 -4.38 7.63
N GLY A 141 -21.90 -5.19 8.32
CA GLY A 141 -21.31 -6.43 7.82
C GLY A 141 -20.22 -6.23 6.75
N GLY A 142 -19.75 -5.00 6.54
CA GLY A 142 -18.73 -4.68 5.53
C GLY A 142 -17.30 -4.67 6.07
N HIS A 143 -16.38 -4.16 5.25
CA HIS A 143 -14.95 -4.41 5.42
C HIS A 143 -14.38 -3.90 6.74
N THR A 144 -14.89 -2.77 7.22
CA THR A 144 -14.42 -2.14 8.45
C THR A 144 -15.49 -2.15 9.53
N ASP A 145 -16.43 -3.10 9.45
CA ASP A 145 -17.32 -3.42 10.56
C ASP A 145 -16.58 -4.36 11.53
N ALA A 146 -16.32 -3.84 12.71
CA ALA A 146 -15.59 -4.54 13.77
C ALA A 146 -16.52 -5.27 14.75
N HIS A 147 -17.82 -5.34 14.45
CA HIS A 147 -18.80 -6.07 15.24
C HIS A 147 -18.87 -7.55 14.80
N PHE A 148 -18.52 -8.45 15.73
CA PHE A 148 -18.48 -9.89 15.48
C PHE A 148 -19.77 -10.58 15.88
N MET A 149 -20.08 -11.72 15.26
CA MET A 149 -21.27 -12.54 15.57
C MET A 149 -21.35 -12.98 17.04
N CYS A 150 -20.22 -13.05 17.76
CA CYS A 150 -20.18 -13.35 19.19
C CYS A 150 -20.56 -12.16 20.10
N GLY A 151 -20.89 -10.99 19.52
CA GLY A 151 -21.20 -9.75 20.22
C GLY A 151 -19.97 -8.95 20.66
N ALA A 152 -18.76 -9.41 20.36
CA ALA A 152 -17.55 -8.63 20.57
C ALA A 152 -17.47 -7.49 19.55
N ASP A 153 -17.07 -6.32 20.00
CA ASP A 153 -16.86 -5.14 19.16
C ASP A 153 -15.45 -4.61 19.40
N LEU A 154 -14.65 -4.54 18.33
CA LEU A 154 -13.29 -4.01 18.39
C LEU A 154 -13.23 -2.50 18.12
N ASP A 155 -14.34 -1.88 17.71
CA ASP A 155 -14.39 -0.44 17.49
C ASP A 155 -14.49 0.31 18.83
N ILE A 156 -13.35 0.58 19.46
CA ILE A 156 -13.33 1.33 20.71
C ILE A 156 -13.60 2.83 20.44
N PRO A 157 -14.66 3.43 21.01
CA PRO A 157 -15.03 4.81 20.70
C PRO A 157 -13.95 5.80 21.14
N LEU A 158 -13.60 6.73 20.26
CA LEU A 158 -12.82 7.92 20.60
C LEU A 158 -13.65 9.17 20.28
N PRO A 159 -13.59 10.24 21.10
CA PRO A 159 -14.41 11.44 20.89
C PRO A 159 -14.22 12.12 19.52
N ASP A 160 -13.02 11.97 18.95
CA ASP A 160 -12.58 12.53 17.67
C ASP A 160 -12.49 11.48 16.55
N ARG A 161 -13.04 10.27 16.77
CA ARG A 161 -13.14 9.20 15.77
C ARG A 161 -14.61 8.77 15.62
N PRO A 162 -15.37 9.39 14.70
CA PRO A 162 -16.72 8.93 14.37
C PRO A 162 -16.73 7.46 13.97
N HIS A 163 -17.83 6.74 14.26
CA HIS A 163 -17.93 5.32 13.92
C HIS A 163 -17.69 5.05 12.43
N ALA A 164 -17.20 3.85 12.11
CA ALA A 164 -16.93 3.44 10.73
C ALA A 164 -18.21 3.00 9.99
N VAL A 165 -19.13 2.34 10.70
CA VAL A 165 -20.31 1.72 10.09
C VAL A 165 -21.42 2.75 9.85
N VAL A 166 -21.95 2.80 8.63
CA VAL A 166 -23.01 3.71 8.20
C VAL A 166 -23.86 3.08 7.10
N ASP A 167 -25.17 3.09 7.31
CA ASP A 167 -26.15 2.56 6.36
C ASP A 167 -27.20 3.62 6.00
N GLY A 168 -27.50 3.71 4.71
CA GLY A 168 -28.48 4.66 4.16
C GLY A 168 -27.87 6.00 3.79
N VAL A 169 -28.46 6.62 2.78
CA VAL A 169 -28.02 7.89 2.18
C VAL A 169 -27.94 9.03 3.19
N GLU A 170 -28.98 9.22 4.01
CA GLU A 170 -29.03 10.34 4.97
C GLU A 170 -27.98 10.19 6.08
N ASN A 171 -27.78 8.97 6.58
CA ASN A 171 -26.75 8.69 7.57
C ASN A 171 -25.35 8.85 6.96
N MET A 172 -25.16 8.47 5.69
CA MET A 172 -23.90 8.73 4.98
C MET A 172 -23.57 10.22 4.95
N ARG A 173 -24.56 11.07 4.68
CA ARG A 173 -24.35 12.53 4.70
C ARG A 173 -23.96 13.04 6.07
N LEU A 174 -24.69 12.61 7.10
CA LEU A 174 -24.38 12.96 8.49
C LEU A 174 -22.96 12.52 8.86
N ARG A 175 -22.60 11.27 8.57
CA ARG A 175 -21.31 10.69 8.94
C ARG A 175 -20.14 11.38 8.24
N VAL A 176 -20.29 11.77 6.97
CA VAL A 176 -19.27 12.58 6.28
C VAL A 176 -19.07 13.93 6.96
N ARG A 177 -20.14 14.59 7.41
CA ARG A 177 -20.04 15.85 8.16
C ARG A 177 -19.35 15.66 9.51
N GLU A 178 -19.60 14.54 10.19
CA GLU A 178 -18.92 14.20 11.44
C GLU A 178 -17.41 13.99 11.24
N LEU A 179 -17.00 13.31 10.17
CA LEU A 179 -15.59 13.14 9.83
C LEU A 179 -14.92 14.47 9.50
N ILE A 180 -15.59 15.34 8.75
CA ILE A 180 -15.08 16.68 8.44
C ILE A 180 -14.95 17.50 9.72
N ARG A 181 -15.94 17.44 10.63
CA ARG A 181 -15.86 18.07 11.96
C ARG A 181 -14.70 17.54 12.78
N ALA A 182 -14.41 16.25 12.69
CA ALA A 182 -13.28 15.61 13.36
C ALA A 182 -11.92 15.97 12.73
N GLY A 183 -11.90 16.63 11.56
CA GLY A 183 -10.68 17.16 10.94
C GLY A 183 -10.15 16.34 9.75
N ALA A 184 -10.99 15.48 9.15
CA ALA A 184 -10.63 14.69 7.99
C ALA A 184 -10.28 15.56 6.76
N ASP A 185 -9.16 15.26 6.12
CA ASP A 185 -8.74 15.88 4.86
C ASP A 185 -9.35 15.18 3.64
N TRP A 186 -9.65 13.90 3.80
CA TRP A 186 -10.19 13.00 2.80
C TRP A 186 -11.26 12.12 3.42
N ILE A 187 -12.21 11.65 2.62
CA ILE A 187 -13.18 10.65 3.05
C ILE A 187 -12.80 9.30 2.46
N LYS A 188 -12.71 8.25 3.29
CA LYS A 188 -12.46 6.88 2.85
C LYS A 188 -13.77 6.09 2.86
N LEU A 189 -14.07 5.41 1.75
CA LEU A 189 -15.18 4.47 1.64
C LEU A 189 -14.69 3.04 1.41
N CYS A 190 -15.43 2.06 1.91
CA CYS A 190 -15.26 0.64 1.65
C CYS A 190 -16.34 0.19 0.66
N THR A 191 -16.02 0.23 -0.64
CA THR A 191 -16.98 -0.08 -1.74
C THR A 191 -16.95 -1.54 -2.18
N SER A 192 -16.15 -2.36 -1.51
CA SER A 192 -16.16 -3.81 -1.61
C SER A 192 -15.75 -4.41 -0.29
N GLY A 193 -15.91 -5.72 -0.16
CA GLY A 193 -15.29 -6.43 0.94
C GLY A 193 -13.77 -6.41 0.87
N GLY A 194 -13.14 -6.83 1.97
CA GLY A 194 -11.69 -6.92 2.07
C GLY A 194 -11.18 -8.33 2.21
N VAL A 195 -9.85 -8.44 2.20
CA VAL A 195 -9.13 -9.72 2.25
C VAL A 195 -9.11 -10.31 3.66
N LEU A 196 -9.25 -9.44 4.66
CA LEU A 196 -9.00 -9.74 6.07
C LEU A 196 -10.24 -9.55 6.95
N SER A 197 -11.37 -9.17 6.36
CA SER A 197 -12.61 -8.93 7.07
C SER A 197 -13.34 -10.25 7.35
N PRO A 198 -13.90 -10.42 8.56
CA PRO A 198 -14.61 -11.64 8.93
C PRO A 198 -15.99 -11.75 8.26
N GLY A 199 -16.63 -10.61 7.97
CA GLY A 199 -18.04 -10.54 7.55
C GLY A 199 -18.30 -10.43 6.05
N ASP A 200 -17.27 -10.22 5.23
CA ASP A 200 -17.44 -10.01 3.79
C ASP A 200 -16.39 -10.72 2.94
N GLN A 201 -16.44 -10.48 1.62
CA GLN A 201 -15.54 -11.08 0.66
C GLN A 201 -15.04 -10.03 -0.35
N PRO A 202 -13.77 -10.12 -0.82
CA PRO A 202 -13.18 -9.17 -1.76
C PRO A 202 -13.98 -8.95 -3.06
N HIS A 203 -14.72 -9.97 -3.50
CA HIS A 203 -15.46 -9.96 -4.75
C HIS A 203 -16.90 -9.44 -4.60
N HIS A 204 -17.36 -9.21 -3.38
CA HIS A 204 -18.66 -8.59 -3.11
C HIS A 204 -18.53 -7.07 -3.10
N ALA A 205 -19.43 -6.41 -3.85
CA ALA A 205 -19.55 -4.96 -3.75
C ALA A 205 -20.22 -4.57 -2.44
N ALA A 206 -19.78 -3.47 -1.87
CA ALA A 206 -20.34 -2.86 -0.68
C ALA A 206 -20.71 -1.40 -0.99
N LEU A 207 -21.68 -0.87 -0.24
CA LEU A 207 -22.36 0.40 -0.44
C LEU A 207 -23.11 0.46 -1.77
N THR A 208 -24.33 1.00 -1.71
CA THR A 208 -25.12 1.33 -2.89
C THR A 208 -24.50 2.52 -3.63
N LEU A 209 -24.82 2.64 -4.92
CA LEU A 209 -24.34 3.78 -5.71
C LEU A 209 -24.80 5.13 -5.12
N ASP A 210 -26.00 5.18 -4.54
CA ASP A 210 -26.57 6.41 -4.01
C ASP A 210 -25.92 6.82 -2.69
N GLU A 211 -25.53 5.86 -1.84
CA GLU A 211 -24.70 6.14 -0.66
C GLU A 211 -23.33 6.70 -1.06
N ILE A 212 -22.68 6.10 -2.06
CA ILE A 212 -21.38 6.58 -2.53
C ILE A 212 -21.49 8.00 -3.11
N LYS A 213 -22.53 8.28 -3.91
CA LYS A 213 -22.79 9.63 -4.43
C LYS A 213 -23.01 10.63 -3.31
N ALA A 214 -23.82 10.28 -2.31
CA ALA A 214 -24.06 11.15 -1.17
C ALA A 214 -22.77 11.51 -0.43
N ALA A 215 -21.87 10.55 -0.24
CA ALA A 215 -20.56 10.81 0.35
C ALA A 215 -19.69 11.74 -0.51
N VAL A 216 -19.67 11.52 -1.83
CA VAL A 216 -18.90 12.37 -2.76
C VAL A 216 -19.44 13.79 -2.82
N GLU A 217 -20.76 13.96 -2.87
CA GLU A 217 -21.42 15.27 -2.86
C GLU A 217 -21.09 16.03 -1.58
N GLU A 218 -21.30 15.43 -0.40
CA GLU A 218 -21.05 16.09 0.88
C GLU A 218 -19.58 16.45 1.07
N ALA A 219 -18.66 15.54 0.73
CA ALA A 219 -17.22 15.83 0.75
C ALA A 219 -16.89 17.01 -0.18
N GLY A 220 -17.46 17.00 -1.40
CA GLY A 220 -17.27 18.04 -2.40
C GLY A 220 -17.75 19.42 -1.95
N THR A 221 -18.85 19.51 -1.18
CA THR A 221 -19.34 20.79 -0.65
C THR A 221 -18.34 21.50 0.26
N GLN A 222 -17.42 20.74 0.88
CA GLN A 222 -16.36 21.25 1.75
C GLN A 222 -14.97 21.21 1.07
N GLY A 223 -14.92 21.03 -0.25
CA GLY A 223 -13.67 20.96 -1.01
C GLY A 223 -12.82 19.72 -0.71
N ARG A 224 -13.41 18.67 -0.11
CA ARG A 224 -12.73 17.42 0.23
C ARG A 224 -12.91 16.39 -0.88
N LYS A 225 -11.95 15.47 -0.95
CA LYS A 225 -11.95 14.38 -1.94
C LYS A 225 -12.26 13.05 -1.27
N VAL A 226 -12.78 12.12 -2.07
CA VAL A 226 -13.12 10.77 -1.63
C VAL A 226 -12.12 9.77 -2.20
N MET A 227 -11.71 8.82 -1.36
CA MET A 227 -10.98 7.63 -1.74
C MET A 227 -11.79 6.37 -1.43
N ALA A 228 -11.63 5.31 -2.23
CA ALA A 228 -12.35 4.06 -2.01
C ALA A 228 -11.39 2.86 -1.92
N HIS A 229 -11.63 1.98 -0.95
CA HIS A 229 -11.24 0.57 -1.02
C HIS A 229 -12.18 -0.12 -2.00
N ALA A 230 -11.63 -0.71 -3.06
CA ALA A 230 -12.40 -1.30 -4.14
C ALA A 230 -11.63 -2.45 -4.80
N GLN A 231 -12.05 -3.68 -4.51
CA GLN A 231 -11.54 -4.92 -5.10
C GLN A 231 -12.57 -5.55 -6.06
N ALA A 232 -13.84 -5.57 -5.65
CA ALA A 232 -14.93 -6.07 -6.48
C ALA A 232 -15.15 -5.20 -7.73
N ASN A 233 -15.29 -5.81 -8.91
CA ASN A 233 -15.56 -5.09 -10.16
C ASN A 233 -16.78 -4.17 -10.08
N ALA A 234 -17.85 -4.63 -9.42
CA ALA A 234 -19.06 -3.82 -9.24
C ALA A 234 -18.80 -2.62 -8.31
N GLY A 235 -18.06 -2.80 -7.21
CA GLY A 235 -17.63 -1.72 -6.31
C GLY A 235 -16.76 -0.68 -7.02
N ILE A 236 -15.77 -1.14 -7.80
CA ILE A 236 -14.90 -0.30 -8.63
C ILE A 236 -15.74 0.55 -9.59
N LYS A 237 -16.73 -0.04 -10.26
CA LYS A 237 -17.62 0.67 -11.20
C LYS A 237 -18.53 1.67 -10.50
N ASN A 238 -19.07 1.32 -9.32
CA ASN A 238 -19.93 2.23 -8.56
C ASN A 238 -19.16 3.44 -8.04
N ALA A 239 -17.98 3.23 -7.45
CA ALA A 239 -17.08 4.31 -7.03
C ALA A 239 -16.77 5.28 -8.19
N LEU A 240 -16.57 4.73 -9.37
CA LEU A 240 -16.21 5.47 -10.58
C LEU A 240 -17.39 6.26 -11.15
N LYS A 241 -18.60 5.68 -11.16
CA LYS A 241 -19.84 6.37 -11.53
C LYS A 241 -20.19 7.49 -10.55
N ALA A 242 -19.89 7.33 -9.27
CA ALA A 242 -20.16 8.32 -8.24
C ALA A 242 -19.14 9.47 -8.19
N GLY A 243 -17.99 9.36 -8.86
CA GLY A 243 -16.97 10.42 -8.91
C GLY A 243 -15.91 10.35 -7.82
N VAL A 244 -15.63 9.16 -7.26
CA VAL A 244 -14.54 8.96 -6.30
C VAL A 244 -13.19 9.31 -6.95
N SER A 245 -12.39 10.15 -6.29
CA SER A 245 -11.17 10.75 -6.86
C SER A 245 -9.98 9.79 -6.94
N THR A 246 -9.87 8.86 -6.00
CA THR A 246 -8.77 7.87 -6.00
C THR A 246 -9.27 6.50 -5.54
N ARG A 247 -8.89 5.44 -6.25
CA ARG A 247 -9.10 4.07 -5.77
C ARG A 247 -7.83 3.57 -5.11
N ALA A 248 -7.96 3.09 -3.89
CA ALA A 248 -6.96 2.30 -3.20
C ALA A 248 -7.17 0.84 -3.59
N ALA A 249 -6.43 0.37 -4.59
CA ALA A 249 -6.32 -1.06 -4.88
C ALA A 249 -5.06 -1.58 -4.20
N LEU A 250 -5.21 -2.38 -3.14
CA LEU A 250 -4.14 -3.29 -2.71
C LEU A 250 -4.11 -4.43 -3.73
N GLY A 251 -3.35 -4.26 -4.83
CA GLY A 251 -3.18 -5.25 -5.90
C GLY A 251 -3.23 -4.67 -7.32
N HIS A 252 -2.33 -5.15 -8.17
CA HIS A 252 -2.04 -4.72 -9.56
C HIS A 252 -3.27 -4.45 -10.49
N PRO A 253 -3.11 -3.59 -11.53
CA PRO A 253 -4.16 -3.32 -12.52
C PRO A 253 -4.58 -4.61 -13.23
N SER A 254 -5.86 -4.96 -13.12
CA SER A 254 -6.45 -6.11 -13.82
C SER A 254 -6.48 -5.85 -15.33
N ARG A 255 -5.79 -6.69 -16.11
CA ARG A 255 -5.72 -6.60 -17.59
C ARG A 255 -7.01 -7.05 -18.31
N ARG A 256 -8.19 -6.77 -17.76
CA ARG A 256 -9.48 -6.99 -18.46
C ARG A 256 -10.44 -5.80 -18.37
N GLY A 257 -9.91 -4.58 -18.33
CA GLY A 257 -10.69 -3.34 -18.22
C GLY A 257 -10.40 -2.31 -19.31
N GLY A 258 -10.47 -2.69 -20.60
CA GLY A 258 -10.32 -1.73 -21.72
C GLY A 258 -11.37 -0.60 -21.73
N GLN A 259 -12.47 -0.75 -20.98
CA GLN A 259 -13.48 0.28 -20.74
C GLN A 259 -13.24 1.06 -19.43
N ASP A 260 -12.71 0.43 -18.38
CA ASP A 260 -12.53 1.06 -17.06
C ASP A 260 -11.39 2.08 -17.05
N ALA A 261 -10.29 1.81 -17.77
CA ALA A 261 -9.22 2.79 -17.97
C ALA A 261 -9.69 4.01 -18.78
N ARG A 262 -10.59 3.82 -19.77
CA ARG A 262 -11.17 4.92 -20.55
C ARG A 262 -12.12 5.79 -19.72
N LEU A 263 -12.84 5.19 -18.77
CA LEU A 263 -13.71 5.94 -17.85
C LEU A 263 -12.89 6.77 -16.85
N CYS A 264 -11.78 6.22 -16.31
CA CYS A 264 -10.82 6.98 -15.51
C CYS A 264 -10.21 8.15 -16.31
N HIS A 265 -9.81 7.92 -17.56
CA HIS A 265 -9.17 8.95 -18.37
C HIS A 265 -10.12 10.08 -18.78
N ARG A 266 -11.40 9.77 -19.07
CA ARG A 266 -12.44 10.76 -19.38
C ARG A 266 -12.78 11.65 -18.19
N GLN A 267 -12.84 11.11 -16.97
CA GLN A 267 -13.11 11.91 -15.77
C GLN A 267 -11.91 12.78 -15.35
N GLY A 268 -10.67 12.35 -15.66
CA GLY A 268 -9.45 13.15 -15.44
C GLY A 268 -9.25 14.32 -16.40
N GLN A 269 -10.02 14.42 -17.50
CA GLN A 269 -9.92 15.50 -18.49
C GLN A 269 -11.03 16.57 -18.37
N GLY A 270 -11.93 16.46 -17.38
CA GLY A 270 -12.99 17.44 -17.12
C GLY A 270 -12.50 18.73 -16.45
N GLY A 271 -11.42 19.33 -16.96
CA GLY A 271 -10.94 20.66 -16.58
C GLY A 271 -11.42 21.70 -17.58
N HIS A 272 -12.14 22.70 -17.08
CA HIS A 272 -12.66 23.86 -17.80
C HIS A 272 -11.82 24.33 -19.02
N ARG A 273 -12.40 24.24 -20.22
CA ARG A 273 -12.16 25.18 -21.31
C ARG A 273 -13.50 25.50 -21.99
N ARG A 274 -14.05 26.69 -21.72
CA ARG A 274 -15.00 27.34 -22.64
C ARG A 274 -14.16 27.99 -23.76
N PRO A 275 -14.44 27.74 -25.05
CA PRO A 275 -13.91 28.60 -26.10
C PRO A 275 -14.69 29.93 -26.15
N PRO A 276 -14.04 31.05 -26.51
CA PRO A 276 -14.69 32.35 -26.60
C PRO A 276 -15.34 32.54 -27.97
N GLY A 277 -16.52 33.18 -27.96
CA GLY A 277 -17.02 34.04 -29.03
C GLY A 277 -17.54 33.36 -30.30
N GLU A 278 -18.85 33.36 -30.47
CA GLU A 278 -19.46 33.74 -31.76
C GLU A 278 -20.84 34.36 -31.49
N HIS A 279 -21.00 35.59 -31.94
CA HIS A 279 -22.23 36.37 -31.98
C HIS A 279 -23.07 35.94 -33.18
N GLN A 280 -24.38 35.81 -32.98
CA GLN A 280 -25.50 36.22 -33.85
C GLN A 280 -26.78 35.58 -33.26
N ASP A 281 -27.70 36.33 -32.65
CA ASP A 281 -28.69 37.27 -33.21
C ASP A 281 -30.07 36.61 -33.36
N GLY A 282 -31.09 37.30 -32.84
CA GLY A 282 -32.52 36.95 -32.93
C GLY A 282 -32.94 35.83 -31.97
N ASP A 283 -33.94 35.93 -31.13
CA ASP A 283 -35.17 36.67 -31.34
C ASP A 283 -35.90 36.95 -30.02
N ARG A 284 -36.82 37.89 -30.15
CA ARG A 284 -37.40 38.77 -29.14
C ARG A 284 -38.69 38.17 -28.56
N VAL A 285 -39.02 38.60 -27.33
CA VAL A 285 -40.37 38.66 -26.71
C VAL A 285 -40.97 37.28 -26.30
N ARG A 286 -41.69 37.02 -25.19
CA ARG A 286 -42.56 37.82 -24.31
C ARG A 286 -42.56 37.27 -22.87
N ARG A 287 -42.72 38.20 -21.92
CA ARG A 287 -43.31 37.99 -20.60
C ARG A 287 -44.75 37.51 -20.75
N GLU A 288 -45.20 36.61 -19.87
CA GLU A 288 -46.57 36.68 -19.36
C GLU A 288 -46.65 36.12 -17.93
N ASP A 289 -47.22 36.97 -17.08
CA ASP A 289 -47.60 36.76 -15.69
C ASP A 289 -48.99 36.10 -15.59
N ARG A 290 -49.31 35.65 -14.36
CA ARG A 290 -50.63 35.27 -13.81
C ARG A 290 -50.97 33.77 -13.97
N PHE A 291 -51.49 33.05 -12.96
CA PHE A 291 -52.59 33.40 -12.05
C PHE A 291 -52.50 32.65 -10.70
N ARG A 292 -53.11 33.27 -9.67
CA ARG A 292 -53.32 32.78 -8.30
C ARG A 292 -54.46 31.74 -8.20
N HIS A 293 -54.38 30.85 -7.19
CA HIS A 293 -55.24 30.79 -5.98
C HIS A 293 -55.74 29.39 -5.51
N ARG A 294 -55.57 29.18 -4.18
CA ARG A 294 -56.41 28.38 -3.22
C ARG A 294 -56.33 26.85 -3.37
N HIS A 295 -56.33 25.99 -2.35
CA HIS A 295 -56.68 25.99 -0.91
C HIS A 295 -55.59 25.15 -0.18
N GLY A 296 -55.19 25.31 1.08
CA GLY A 296 -55.99 25.48 2.30
C GLY A 296 -56.17 24.12 3.00
N ARG A 297 -55.20 23.70 3.85
CA ARG A 297 -55.40 22.94 5.11
C ARG A 297 -54.10 22.83 5.91
N ARG A 298 -54.16 23.24 7.17
CA ARG A 298 -53.06 23.28 8.16
C ARG A 298 -52.78 21.88 8.75
N PRO A 299 -51.57 21.67 9.31
CA PRO A 299 -51.17 20.42 9.95
C PRO A 299 -51.61 20.35 11.42
N ALA A 300 -51.85 19.13 11.92
CA ALA A 300 -52.05 18.84 13.34
C ALA A 300 -50.71 18.88 14.09
N ARG A 301 -50.70 19.51 15.26
CA ARG A 301 -49.58 19.51 16.23
C ARG A 301 -49.57 18.20 17.05
N PRO A 302 -48.41 17.79 17.59
CA PRO A 302 -48.31 16.63 18.47
C PRO A 302 -48.67 16.98 19.93
N GLU A 303 -49.26 16.01 20.62
CA GLU A 303 -49.55 16.05 22.05
C GLU A 303 -48.27 15.88 22.90
N ARG A 304 -48.23 16.62 24.00
CA ARG A 304 -47.22 16.53 25.07
C ARG A 304 -47.74 15.60 26.17
N GLY A 305 -46.92 14.66 26.64
CA GLY A 305 -47.14 13.88 27.85
C GLY A 305 -45.87 13.78 28.71
N ARG A 306 -45.87 14.52 29.84
CA ARG A 306 -45.26 14.33 31.20
C ARG A 306 -44.09 13.34 31.33
N VAL A 307 -42.87 13.69 31.76
CA VAL A 307 -42.34 14.19 33.06
C VAL A 307 -42.65 13.32 34.29
N SER A 308 -41.58 12.67 34.80
CA SER A 308 -41.19 12.46 36.22
C SER A 308 -39.65 12.33 36.18
N ALA A 309 -38.80 13.23 36.70
CA ALA A 309 -38.59 13.76 38.05
C ALA A 309 -38.08 12.71 39.06
N ASP A 310 -36.76 12.73 39.29
CA ASP A 310 -35.98 12.56 40.54
C ASP A 310 -34.57 12.03 40.15
N ALA A 311 -33.42 12.56 40.56
CA ALA A 311 -33.03 13.40 41.69
C ALA A 311 -31.87 14.37 41.32
N ARG A 312 -31.68 15.39 42.16
CA ARG A 312 -30.75 16.54 42.02
C ARG A 312 -29.61 16.46 43.07
N PRO A 313 -28.60 17.36 43.08
CA PRO A 313 -27.19 16.97 42.98
C PRO A 313 -26.31 17.35 44.18
N GLY A 314 -25.10 16.80 44.22
CA GLY A 314 -24.02 17.20 45.14
C GLY A 314 -23.16 18.32 44.57
N HIS A 315 -23.05 19.41 45.34
CA HIS A 315 -22.20 20.57 45.12
C HIS A 315 -20.70 20.27 45.35
N GLY A 316 -19.85 20.94 44.58
CA GLY A 316 -18.41 21.01 44.82
C GLY A 316 -17.75 22.07 43.95
N ALA A 317 -17.94 23.34 44.30
CA ALA A 317 -17.29 24.48 43.67
C ALA A 317 -15.86 24.65 44.20
N HIS A 318 -14.87 24.77 43.32
CA HIS A 318 -13.62 25.47 43.64
C HIS A 318 -13.30 26.51 42.59
N ARG A 319 -13.18 27.75 43.09
CA ARG A 319 -12.90 28.98 42.37
C ARG A 319 -11.48 29.00 41.81
N LEU A 320 -11.36 29.58 40.62
CA LEU A 320 -10.15 30.16 40.06
C LEU A 320 -9.77 31.44 40.82
N HIS A 321 -8.48 31.66 41.05
CA HIS A 321 -7.88 33.00 41.10
C HIS A 321 -6.48 32.97 40.45
N PRO A 322 -6.07 34.08 39.79
CA PRO A 322 -4.93 34.12 38.89
C PRO A 322 -3.65 34.53 39.62
N LEU A 323 -2.49 34.04 39.15
CA LEU A 323 -1.20 34.61 39.51
C LEU A 323 -0.41 34.98 38.26
N ARG A 324 0.22 36.15 38.41
CA ARG A 324 0.87 36.99 37.42
C ARG A 324 2.13 36.37 36.85
N ASP A 325 2.35 36.75 35.60
CA ASP A 325 3.60 37.01 34.90
C ASP A 325 4.83 37.20 35.80
N ASP A 326 5.87 36.41 35.53
CA ASP A 326 7.24 36.81 35.80
C ASP A 326 8.16 36.17 34.75
N GLY A 327 8.62 37.00 33.82
CA GLY A 327 9.45 36.60 32.71
C GLY A 327 10.86 36.23 33.17
N ARG A 328 11.33 35.05 32.76
CA ARG A 328 12.76 34.81 32.52
C ARG A 328 12.93 33.91 31.29
N ARG A 329 13.41 34.56 30.22
CA ARG A 329 14.06 33.93 29.08
C ARG A 329 15.13 32.95 29.56
N ARG A 330 15.10 31.72 29.05
CA ARG A 330 16.30 30.87 28.91
C ARG A 330 16.29 30.28 27.52
N ASP A 331 17.15 30.85 26.67
CA ASP A 331 17.68 30.24 25.46
C ASP A 331 18.36 28.92 25.84
N HIS A 332 17.89 27.81 25.29
CA HIS A 332 18.67 26.57 25.21
C HIS A 332 18.78 26.19 23.73
N ARG A 333 19.79 26.74 23.07
CA ARG A 333 20.38 26.16 21.86
C ARG A 333 21.16 24.91 22.30
N HIS A 334 20.76 23.75 21.81
CA HIS A 334 21.62 22.57 21.86
C HIS A 334 22.20 22.33 20.47
N GLU A 335 23.46 22.73 20.34
CA GLU A 335 24.36 22.36 19.24
C GLU A 335 24.67 20.86 19.34
N TRP A 336 24.51 20.13 18.23
CA TRP A 336 25.03 18.76 18.09
C TRP A 336 26.17 18.78 17.07
N SER A 337 27.39 18.65 17.59
CA SER A 337 28.63 18.53 16.82
C SER A 337 28.78 17.11 16.25
N TRP A 338 29.05 17.00 14.95
CA TRP A 338 29.45 15.75 14.30
C TRP A 338 30.97 15.59 14.37
N GLN A 339 31.45 14.51 15.01
CA GLN A 339 32.83 14.04 14.91
C GLN A 339 32.90 12.85 13.95
N ALA A 340 33.72 13.01 12.91
CA ALA A 340 34.09 11.96 11.96
C ALA A 340 35.09 10.97 12.60
N ARG A 341 34.94 9.68 12.31
CA ARG A 341 36.01 8.69 12.45
C ARG A 341 36.18 7.92 11.14
N ALA A 342 37.36 8.09 10.56
CA ALA A 342 37.86 7.37 9.39
C ALA A 342 38.36 5.96 9.78
N GLY A 343 38.14 4.99 8.90
CA GLY A 343 38.75 3.66 8.93
C GLY A 343 39.39 3.34 7.58
N LEU A 344 40.71 3.31 7.55
CA LEU A 344 41.57 2.98 6.41
C LEU A 344 41.56 1.47 6.10
N VAL A 345 41.43 1.09 4.82
CA VAL A 345 42.09 -0.11 4.25
C VAL A 345 42.47 0.19 2.79
N GLY A 346 43.73 -0.13 2.45
CA GLY A 346 44.49 0.45 1.36
C GLY A 346 44.34 -0.15 -0.04
N ARG A 347 44.69 0.69 -1.02
CA ARG A 347 44.93 0.35 -2.42
C ARG A 347 46.28 -0.34 -2.61
N ARG A 348 46.33 -1.31 -3.54
CA ARG A 348 47.54 -1.64 -4.31
C ARG A 348 47.23 -1.52 -5.79
N ASP A 349 47.95 -0.61 -6.44
CA ASP A 349 48.10 -0.47 -7.89
C ASP A 349 48.74 -1.71 -8.51
N ARG A 350 48.39 -1.98 -9.78
CA ARG A 350 49.37 -2.29 -10.84
C ARG A 350 48.74 -2.15 -12.24
N ARG A 351 49.30 -1.22 -13.02
CA ARG A 351 49.10 -1.01 -14.47
C ARG A 351 49.99 -1.95 -15.30
N ALA A 352 49.67 -1.97 -16.60
CA ALA A 352 50.44 -2.41 -17.77
C ALA A 352 50.31 -3.91 -18.13
N GLY A 353 50.17 -4.33 -19.38
CA GLY A 353 50.16 -3.67 -20.69
C GLY A 353 49.85 -4.72 -21.78
N ARG A 354 49.36 -4.28 -22.95
CA ARG A 354 49.27 -5.11 -24.17
C ARG A 354 50.61 -5.04 -24.93
N PRO A 355 50.93 -6.04 -25.77
CA PRO A 355 50.79 -5.80 -27.21
C PRO A 355 50.30 -7.02 -28.03
N ALA A 356 50.01 -6.73 -29.30
CA ALA A 356 49.41 -7.60 -30.31
C ALA A 356 50.44 -8.43 -31.11
N GLY A 357 49.96 -9.49 -31.78
CA GLY A 357 50.68 -10.19 -32.84
C GLY A 357 49.90 -11.41 -33.37
N ARG A 358 49.52 -11.38 -34.66
CA ARG A 358 49.18 -12.56 -35.48
C ARG A 358 50.37 -12.80 -36.44
N PRO A 359 50.55 -14.05 -36.91
CA PRO A 359 50.30 -14.29 -38.34
C PRO A 359 49.63 -15.65 -38.65
N ASP A 360 49.13 -15.74 -39.88
CA ASP A 360 48.38 -16.85 -40.50
C ASP A 360 49.25 -18.06 -40.88
N ALA A 361 48.66 -19.27 -40.87
CA ALA A 361 48.94 -20.33 -41.86
C ALA A 361 47.93 -21.50 -41.80
N ALA A 362 47.44 -21.85 -42.98
CA ALA A 362 47.10 -23.18 -43.53
C ALA A 362 45.88 -23.98 -43.02
N VAL A 363 45.06 -24.32 -44.01
CA VAL A 363 43.89 -25.19 -44.03
C VAL A 363 44.34 -26.65 -44.13
N GLU A 364 43.77 -27.54 -43.31
CA GLU A 364 43.59 -28.95 -43.69
C GLU A 364 42.45 -29.61 -42.88
N ALA A 365 41.71 -30.46 -43.56
CA ALA A 365 40.38 -30.95 -43.23
C ALA A 365 40.31 -31.84 -41.98
N ARG A 366 39.27 -31.65 -41.16
CA ARG A 366 38.87 -32.58 -40.10
C ARG A 366 37.48 -33.13 -40.38
N GLU A 367 37.44 -34.42 -40.66
CA GLU A 367 36.22 -35.22 -40.62
C GLU A 367 35.64 -35.22 -39.18
N HIS A 368 34.33 -34.97 -39.09
CA HIS A 368 33.58 -34.96 -37.84
C HIS A 368 33.14 -36.38 -37.45
N PRO A 369 33.53 -36.91 -36.27
CA PRO A 369 32.81 -38.05 -35.70
C PRO A 369 31.56 -37.55 -34.99
N ALA A 370 30.45 -38.21 -35.28
CA ALA A 370 29.09 -37.90 -34.86
C ALA A 370 28.98 -37.66 -33.34
N ARG A 371 28.56 -36.45 -32.97
CA ARG A 371 28.03 -36.16 -31.63
C ARG A 371 26.73 -36.96 -31.45
N ARG A 372 26.79 -38.03 -30.64
CA ARG A 372 25.62 -38.56 -29.93
C ARG A 372 25.02 -37.44 -29.09
N GLN A 373 24.09 -36.69 -29.66
CA GLN A 373 23.17 -35.86 -28.89
C GLN A 373 22.28 -36.81 -28.10
N GLY A 374 22.58 -36.97 -26.81
CA GLY A 374 21.56 -37.40 -25.86
C GLY A 374 20.37 -36.46 -26.01
N ARG A 375 19.24 -36.99 -26.49
CA ARG A 375 17.96 -36.27 -26.53
C ARG A 375 17.73 -35.66 -25.15
N ARG A 376 17.87 -34.34 -25.02
CA ARG A 376 17.25 -33.62 -23.90
C ARG A 376 15.77 -33.95 -23.99
N ARG A 377 15.24 -34.73 -23.03
CA ARG A 377 13.79 -34.89 -22.85
C ARG A 377 13.21 -33.47 -22.86
N ARG A 378 12.36 -33.14 -23.84
CA ARG A 378 11.61 -31.88 -23.84
C ARG A 378 10.87 -31.84 -22.50
N GLN A 379 11.07 -30.79 -21.71
CA GLN A 379 10.31 -30.61 -20.47
C GLN A 379 8.84 -30.44 -20.87
N VAL A 380 8.03 -31.40 -20.46
CA VAL A 380 6.68 -31.63 -20.94
C VAL A 380 5.68 -30.73 -20.19
N VAL A 381 5.99 -30.46 -18.92
CA VAL A 381 5.39 -29.42 -18.07
C VAL A 381 6.43 -28.36 -17.81
N ARG A 382 6.11 -27.10 -18.10
CA ARG A 382 7.02 -25.97 -17.89
C ARG A 382 6.63 -25.21 -16.64
N LEU A 383 7.59 -25.00 -15.73
CA LEU A 383 7.43 -24.01 -14.68
C LEU A 383 7.61 -22.60 -15.29
N ASP A 384 6.58 -21.78 -15.21
CA ASP A 384 6.61 -20.38 -15.66
C ASP A 384 7.31 -19.51 -14.60
N TRP A 385 6.82 -19.58 -13.36
CA TRP A 385 7.44 -18.92 -12.21
C TRP A 385 7.10 -19.66 -10.90
N ALA A 386 7.96 -19.47 -9.90
CA ALA A 386 7.72 -19.87 -8.52
C ALA A 386 8.33 -18.85 -7.57
N LEU A 387 7.70 -18.63 -6.41
CA LEU A 387 8.16 -17.72 -5.37
C LEU A 387 7.67 -18.15 -3.98
N LEU A 388 8.34 -17.65 -2.94
CA LEU A 388 7.90 -17.74 -1.55
C LEU A 388 6.97 -16.58 -1.23
N ALA A 389 5.92 -16.82 -0.43
CA ALA A 389 4.98 -15.80 0.01
C ALA A 389 4.49 -16.06 1.43
N ASN A 390 4.01 -15.01 2.11
CA ASN A 390 3.42 -15.16 3.44
C ASN A 390 2.10 -15.93 3.37
N ALA A 391 1.28 -15.63 2.36
CA ALA A 391 0.06 -16.36 2.06
C ALA A 391 -0.28 -16.24 0.58
N ALA A 392 -1.04 -17.19 0.05
CA ALA A 392 -1.59 -17.08 -1.29
C ALA A 392 -2.86 -17.89 -1.44
N GLU A 393 -3.68 -17.50 -2.41
CA GLU A 393 -4.89 -18.19 -2.81
C GLU A 393 -4.96 -18.25 -4.34
N ALA A 394 -5.31 -19.40 -4.90
CA ALA A 394 -5.48 -19.60 -6.33
C ALA A 394 -6.92 -20.06 -6.63
N PRO A 395 -7.89 -19.13 -6.75
CA PRO A 395 -9.26 -19.50 -7.05
C PRO A 395 -9.41 -20.08 -8.48
N PRO A 396 -10.52 -20.80 -8.76
CA PRO A 396 -10.76 -21.42 -10.07
C PRO A 396 -10.90 -20.43 -11.24
N ASN A 397 -10.91 -19.12 -10.97
CA ASN A 397 -11.02 -18.06 -11.97
C ASN A 397 -9.70 -17.77 -12.72
N GLY A 398 -8.62 -18.51 -12.44
CA GLY A 398 -7.32 -18.37 -13.08
C GLY A 398 -6.47 -17.22 -12.55
N LEU A 399 -6.89 -16.54 -11.48
CA LEU A 399 -6.09 -15.57 -10.75
C LEU A 399 -5.30 -16.25 -9.63
N VAL A 400 -4.27 -15.56 -9.14
CA VAL A 400 -3.55 -15.92 -7.93
C VAL A 400 -3.39 -14.67 -7.09
N TYR A 401 -3.87 -14.71 -5.86
CA TYR A 401 -3.69 -13.66 -4.88
C TYR A 401 -2.49 -14.04 -4.02
N ILE A 402 -1.53 -13.12 -3.87
CA ILE A 402 -0.29 -13.37 -3.14
C ILE A 402 -0.09 -12.23 -2.14
N LEU A 403 0.08 -12.57 -0.88
CA LEU A 403 0.40 -11.65 0.20
C LEU A 403 1.88 -11.82 0.57
N GLY A 404 2.66 -10.73 0.48
CA GLY A 404 4.08 -10.73 0.84
C GLY A 404 4.91 -11.70 -0.02
N GLY A 405 4.79 -11.62 -1.35
CA GLY A 405 5.50 -12.51 -2.27
C GLY A 405 6.94 -12.07 -2.57
N GLY A 406 7.81 -13.03 -2.86
CA GLY A 406 9.16 -12.81 -3.37
C GLY A 406 10.23 -12.51 -2.32
N PHE A 407 9.97 -12.80 -1.05
CA PHE A 407 11.00 -12.69 -0.02
C PHE A 407 12.01 -13.85 -0.13
N ASP A 408 13.24 -13.56 0.24
CA ASP A 408 14.34 -14.52 0.35
C ASP A 408 14.90 -14.59 1.78
N THR A 409 14.33 -13.83 2.72
CA THR A 409 14.84 -13.69 4.08
C THR A 409 13.71 -13.78 5.10
N LEU A 410 13.84 -14.75 6.01
CA LEU A 410 12.94 -15.04 7.12
C LEU A 410 13.55 -14.50 8.42
N ILE A 411 12.99 -13.40 8.94
CA ILE A 411 13.44 -12.78 10.20
C ILE A 411 12.58 -13.31 11.35
N ARG A 412 13.23 -13.83 12.41
CA ARG A 412 12.56 -14.43 13.58
C ARG A 412 13.25 -14.05 14.88
N GLU A 413 12.49 -13.86 15.95
CA GLU A 413 13.05 -13.51 17.27
C GLU A 413 13.71 -14.70 17.95
N GLN A 414 13.14 -15.89 17.76
CA GLN A 414 13.65 -17.16 18.29
C GLN A 414 13.58 -18.28 17.26
N PHE A 415 14.45 -19.27 17.47
CA PHE A 415 14.44 -20.56 16.79
C PHE A 415 14.38 -21.66 17.86
N PRO A 416 13.75 -22.82 17.60
CA PRO A 416 13.09 -23.22 16.34
C PRO A 416 11.78 -22.46 16.10
N THR A 417 11.41 -22.31 14.83
CA THR A 417 10.20 -21.60 14.41
C THR A 417 9.67 -22.19 13.11
N PRO A 418 8.34 -22.24 12.89
CA PRO A 418 7.82 -22.65 11.60
C PRO A 418 8.19 -21.62 10.51
N PHE A 419 8.36 -22.10 9.28
CA PHE A 419 8.53 -21.23 8.12
C PHE A 419 7.34 -20.25 7.99
N GLY A 420 6.11 -20.73 8.19
CA GLY A 420 4.93 -19.87 8.34
C GLY A 420 4.54 -19.12 7.05
N GLY A 421 4.62 -19.79 5.91
CA GLY A 421 4.34 -19.22 4.59
C GLY A 421 3.94 -20.27 3.56
N VAL A 422 3.99 -19.89 2.28
CA VAL A 422 3.61 -20.75 1.14
C VAL A 422 4.62 -20.65 -0.01
N ILE A 423 4.69 -21.69 -0.83
CA ILE A 423 5.23 -21.59 -2.20
C ILE A 423 4.05 -21.38 -3.14
N VAL A 424 4.20 -20.42 -4.04
CA VAL A 424 3.27 -20.22 -5.16
C VAL A 424 4.00 -20.57 -6.44
N LEU A 425 3.43 -21.46 -7.24
CA LEU A 425 3.99 -21.86 -8.53
C LEU A 425 2.96 -21.83 -9.63
N ARG A 426 3.38 -21.38 -10.81
CA ARG A 426 2.57 -21.39 -12.04
C ARG A 426 3.22 -22.32 -13.05
N LEU A 427 2.44 -23.32 -13.48
CA LEU A 427 2.80 -24.28 -14.50
C LEU A 427 2.14 -23.91 -15.82
N GLN A 428 2.81 -24.21 -16.91
CA GLN A 428 2.28 -24.19 -18.28
C GLN A 428 2.36 -25.62 -18.82
N THR A 429 1.21 -26.16 -19.20
CA THR A 429 1.06 -27.50 -19.78
C THR A 429 0.48 -27.39 -21.17
N THR A 430 0.96 -28.23 -22.09
CA THR A 430 0.29 -28.39 -23.38
C THR A 430 -1.09 -29.04 -23.18
N ARG A 431 -1.96 -28.98 -24.20
CA ARG A 431 -3.29 -29.60 -24.14
C ARG A 431 -3.24 -31.10 -23.80
N LEU A 432 -2.36 -31.86 -24.44
CA LEU A 432 -2.18 -33.31 -24.22
C LEU A 432 -1.74 -33.65 -22.79
N GLU A 433 -0.95 -32.78 -22.17
CA GLU A 433 -0.38 -33.00 -20.84
C GLU A 433 -1.33 -32.54 -19.74
N THR A 434 -2.18 -31.56 -20.04
CA THR A 434 -3.24 -31.14 -19.13
C THR A 434 -4.21 -32.27 -18.80
N GLU A 435 -4.38 -33.23 -19.72
CA GLU A 435 -5.21 -34.42 -19.57
C GLU A 435 -4.52 -35.57 -18.80
N ARG A 436 -3.30 -35.34 -18.30
CA ARG A 436 -2.56 -36.31 -17.47
C ARG A 436 -2.35 -35.76 -16.05
N PRO A 437 -2.35 -36.63 -15.03
CA PRO A 437 -1.95 -36.22 -13.70
C PRO A 437 -0.43 -36.03 -13.64
N HIS A 438 0.02 -35.01 -12.91
CA HIS A 438 1.44 -34.74 -12.66
C HIS A 438 1.75 -34.74 -11.17
N LYS A 439 2.91 -35.28 -10.80
CA LYS A 439 3.38 -35.32 -9.41
C LYS A 439 4.30 -34.13 -9.16
N ILE A 440 4.04 -33.38 -8.09
CA ILE A 440 4.84 -32.23 -7.67
C ILE A 440 5.40 -32.54 -6.28
N GLU A 441 6.70 -32.38 -6.11
CA GLU A 441 7.36 -32.59 -4.82
C GLU A 441 8.17 -31.37 -4.44
N VAL A 442 8.13 -31.01 -3.16
CA VAL A 442 8.95 -29.95 -2.59
C VAL A 442 9.83 -30.54 -1.50
N HIS A 443 11.15 -30.44 -1.70
CA HIS A 443 12.16 -30.84 -0.75
C HIS A 443 12.74 -29.59 -0.09
N CYS A 444 12.80 -29.58 1.24
CA CYS A 444 13.47 -28.53 2.00
C CYS A 444 14.80 -29.05 2.54
N SER A 445 15.90 -28.34 2.28
CA SER A 445 17.23 -28.66 2.82
C SER A 445 17.79 -27.47 3.61
N ASP A 446 18.59 -27.77 4.63
CA ASP A 446 19.38 -26.78 5.38
C ASP A 446 20.72 -26.45 4.69
N GLU A 447 21.55 -25.64 5.35
CA GLU A 447 22.85 -25.19 4.86
C GLU A 447 23.85 -26.34 4.67
N ASP A 448 23.71 -27.42 5.44
CA ASP A 448 24.53 -28.63 5.34
C ASP A 448 23.97 -29.61 4.28
N GLY A 449 22.90 -29.24 3.57
CA GLY A 449 22.23 -30.07 2.57
C GLY A 449 21.39 -31.20 3.18
N ARG A 450 21.15 -31.19 4.49
CA ARG A 450 20.31 -32.19 5.17
C ARG A 450 18.84 -31.86 4.96
N ALA A 451 18.03 -32.90 4.76
CA ALA A 451 16.59 -32.73 4.60
C ALA A 451 15.96 -32.25 5.91
N VAL A 452 15.22 -31.13 5.83
CA VAL A 452 14.51 -30.53 6.97
C VAL A 452 13.25 -31.34 7.33
N LEU A 453 12.62 -31.96 6.34
CA LEU A 453 11.49 -32.86 6.53
C LEU A 453 11.91 -34.29 6.18
N PRO A 454 11.43 -35.31 6.93
CA PRO A 454 11.72 -36.72 6.64
C PRO A 454 11.08 -37.20 5.33
N GLN A 455 9.99 -36.57 4.90
CA GLN A 455 9.35 -36.80 3.61
C GLN A 455 9.12 -35.47 2.89
N PRO A 456 9.26 -35.43 1.55
CA PRO A 456 8.92 -34.23 0.78
C PRO A 456 7.43 -33.93 0.86
N ILE A 457 7.07 -32.67 0.64
CA ILE A 457 5.68 -32.28 0.48
C ILE A 457 5.26 -32.69 -0.94
N VAL A 458 4.35 -33.66 -1.04
CA VAL A 458 3.88 -34.21 -2.31
C VAL A 458 2.49 -33.69 -2.62
N LEU A 459 2.28 -33.19 -3.84
CA LEU A 459 0.98 -32.81 -4.38
C LEU A 459 0.78 -33.51 -5.72
N SER A 460 -0.47 -33.86 -6.01
CA SER A 460 -0.88 -34.33 -7.33
C SER A 460 -1.69 -33.25 -8.01
N LEU A 461 -1.23 -32.82 -9.19
CA LEU A 461 -2.04 -32.03 -10.11
C LEU A 461 -2.92 -33.02 -10.90
N PRO A 462 -4.24 -33.05 -10.71
CA PRO A 462 -5.10 -33.99 -11.43
C PRO A 462 -5.19 -33.65 -12.92
N ALA A 463 -5.52 -34.66 -13.72
CA ALA A 463 -5.91 -34.46 -15.11
C ALA A 463 -7.12 -33.51 -15.19
N ARG A 464 -7.06 -32.54 -16.10
CA ARG A 464 -8.12 -31.55 -16.34
C ARG A 464 -8.63 -31.69 -17.76
N GLN A 465 -9.95 -31.75 -17.91
CA GLN A 465 -10.55 -31.71 -19.25
C GLN A 465 -10.38 -30.31 -19.84
N VAL A 466 -9.85 -30.25 -21.06
CA VAL A 466 -9.68 -28.99 -21.78
C VAL A 466 -10.92 -28.74 -22.63
N PRO A 467 -11.65 -27.63 -22.42
CA PRO A 467 -12.86 -27.37 -23.17
C PRO A 467 -12.60 -27.33 -24.69
N PRO A 468 -13.49 -27.89 -25.52
CA PRO A 468 -13.31 -27.96 -26.97
C PRO A 468 -13.16 -26.58 -27.64
N GLU A 469 -13.74 -25.54 -27.05
CA GLU A 469 -13.69 -24.15 -27.53
C GLU A 469 -12.31 -23.47 -27.39
N TYR A 470 -11.36 -24.09 -26.68
CA TYR A 470 -10.01 -23.54 -26.53
C TYR A 470 -9.20 -23.77 -27.82
N PRO A 471 -8.56 -22.73 -28.39
CA PRO A 471 -7.78 -22.85 -29.61
C PRO A 471 -6.71 -23.95 -29.54
N HIS A 472 -6.58 -24.70 -30.63
CA HIS A 472 -5.53 -25.70 -30.77
C HIS A 472 -4.15 -25.01 -30.76
N GLY A 473 -3.29 -25.43 -29.82
CA GLY A 473 -1.93 -24.87 -29.64
C GLY A 473 -1.77 -23.89 -28.47
N TRP A 474 -2.83 -23.59 -27.71
CA TRP A 474 -2.68 -22.83 -26.46
C TRP A 474 -2.11 -23.69 -25.33
N ASP A 475 -1.06 -23.16 -24.69
CA ASP A 475 -0.58 -23.68 -23.41
C ASP A 475 -1.56 -23.25 -22.31
N LEU A 476 -1.86 -24.19 -21.41
CA LEU A 476 -2.80 -24.02 -20.32
C LEU A 476 -2.03 -23.80 -19.04
N SER A 477 -2.39 -22.76 -18.28
CA SER A 477 -1.75 -22.50 -17.01
C SER A 477 -2.47 -23.17 -15.84
N ALA A 478 -1.71 -23.67 -14.88
CA ALA A 478 -2.18 -24.05 -13.55
C ALA A 478 -1.42 -23.24 -12.50
N SER A 479 -2.14 -22.68 -11.54
CA SER A 479 -1.53 -22.02 -10.39
C SER A 479 -1.74 -22.89 -9.16
N ILE A 480 -0.68 -23.12 -8.41
CA ILE A 480 -0.68 -24.04 -7.28
C ILE A 480 -0.06 -23.31 -6.09
N VAL A 481 -0.74 -23.41 -4.95
CA VAL A 481 -0.28 -22.88 -3.67
C VAL A 481 0.04 -24.07 -2.76
N ILE A 482 1.28 -24.12 -2.27
CA ILE A 482 1.78 -25.17 -1.39
C ILE A 482 1.98 -24.56 0.00
N ASN A 483 1.25 -25.06 0.99
CA ASN A 483 1.37 -24.60 2.36
C ASN A 483 2.66 -25.13 3.01
N LEU A 484 3.50 -24.23 3.52
CA LEU A 484 4.76 -24.54 4.20
C LEU A 484 4.72 -24.21 5.70
N SER A 485 3.55 -23.94 6.26
CA SER A 485 3.41 -23.57 7.68
C SER A 485 3.94 -24.65 8.63
N GLY A 486 3.94 -25.91 8.21
CA GLY A 486 4.48 -27.04 8.98
C GLY A 486 5.98 -27.30 8.82
N VAL A 487 6.72 -26.51 8.02
CA VAL A 487 8.17 -26.73 7.82
C VAL A 487 8.94 -26.12 9.00
N PRO A 488 9.65 -26.94 9.82
CA PRO A 488 10.40 -26.43 10.96
C PRO A 488 11.72 -25.78 10.51
N ILE A 489 12.02 -24.60 11.03
CA ILE A 489 13.31 -23.93 10.85
C ILE A 489 14.02 -23.95 12.21
N GLU A 490 15.05 -24.78 12.33
CA GLU A 490 15.71 -25.06 13.62
C GLU A 490 16.69 -23.99 14.07
N ARG A 491 17.35 -23.30 13.13
CA ARG A 491 18.39 -22.31 13.43
C ARG A 491 18.46 -21.24 12.34
N ALA A 492 19.15 -20.15 12.65
CA ALA A 492 19.57 -19.20 11.62
C ALA A 492 20.57 -19.87 10.67
N GLY A 493 20.45 -19.61 9.37
CA GLY A 493 21.25 -20.24 8.34
C GLY A 493 20.64 -20.13 6.95
N PHE A 494 21.29 -20.75 5.96
CA PHE A 494 20.76 -20.87 4.62
C PHE A 494 19.87 -22.10 4.48
N TYR A 495 18.79 -21.96 3.71
CA TYR A 495 17.85 -23.01 3.41
C TYR A 495 17.47 -22.98 1.94
N ASN A 496 16.98 -24.10 1.41
CA ASN A 496 16.58 -24.19 0.02
C ASN A 496 15.35 -25.09 -0.16
N PHE A 497 14.37 -24.59 -0.91
CA PHE A 497 13.27 -25.41 -1.42
C PHE A 497 13.56 -25.84 -2.86
N ALA A 498 13.76 -27.14 -3.08
CA ALA A 498 13.85 -27.74 -4.41
C ALA A 498 12.47 -28.24 -4.85
N ILE A 499 11.99 -27.75 -6.00
CA ILE A 499 10.71 -28.12 -6.60
C ILE A 499 10.98 -29.15 -7.71
N MET A 500 10.34 -30.31 -7.57
CA MET A 500 10.36 -31.40 -8.54
C MET A 500 8.99 -31.53 -9.21
N ILE A 501 8.98 -31.82 -10.51
CA ILE A 501 7.77 -32.21 -11.26
C ILE A 501 8.11 -33.49 -12.02
N ASP A 502 7.32 -34.54 -11.81
CA ASP A 502 7.52 -35.88 -12.40
C ASP A 502 8.98 -36.35 -12.28
N ASP A 503 9.49 -36.32 -11.04
CA ASP A 503 10.86 -36.71 -10.65
C ASP A 503 11.98 -35.87 -11.29
N GLN A 504 11.67 -34.72 -11.90
CA GLN A 504 12.65 -33.78 -12.43
C GLN A 504 12.67 -32.47 -11.64
N GLN A 505 13.87 -32.06 -11.20
CA GLN A 505 14.04 -30.76 -10.55
C GLN A 505 13.82 -29.63 -11.56
N VAL A 506 12.81 -28.80 -11.31
CA VAL A 506 12.45 -27.69 -12.20
C VAL A 506 12.92 -26.34 -11.66
N ARG A 507 13.07 -26.20 -10.33
CA ARG A 507 13.48 -24.94 -9.70
C ARG A 507 14.03 -25.15 -8.30
N SER A 508 14.89 -24.24 -7.88
CA SER A 508 15.31 -24.06 -6.48
C SER A 508 14.96 -22.64 -6.01
N LEU A 509 14.48 -22.53 -4.77
CA LEU A 509 14.15 -21.29 -4.08
C LEU A 509 14.99 -21.21 -2.79
N PRO A 510 16.18 -20.59 -2.85
CA PRO A 510 17.00 -20.38 -1.67
C PRO A 510 16.39 -19.28 -0.79
N PHE A 511 16.50 -19.43 0.53
CA PHE A 511 16.16 -18.38 1.49
C PHE A 511 17.09 -18.41 2.71
N ARG A 512 17.11 -17.32 3.47
CA ARG A 512 17.94 -17.11 4.66
C ARG A 512 17.04 -17.02 5.88
N ALA A 513 17.32 -17.79 6.92
CA ALA A 513 16.71 -17.58 8.22
C ALA A 513 17.67 -16.78 9.10
N VAL A 514 17.24 -15.64 9.62
CA VAL A 514 18.06 -14.75 10.45
C VAL A 514 17.37 -14.42 11.76
N LYS A 515 18.16 -14.35 12.83
CA LYS A 515 17.67 -13.91 14.15
C LYS A 515 17.51 -12.39 14.13
N ALA A 516 16.37 -11.89 14.57
CA ALA A 516 16.15 -10.46 14.75
C ALA A 516 17.21 -9.91 15.72
N ALA A 517 17.92 -8.85 15.33
CA ALA A 517 18.80 -8.15 16.26
C ALA A 517 17.94 -7.52 17.37
N PRO A 518 18.34 -7.58 18.65
CA PRO A 518 17.63 -6.88 19.70
C PRO A 518 17.58 -5.40 19.32
N VAL A 519 16.37 -4.88 19.15
CA VAL A 519 16.16 -3.44 19.03
C VAL A 519 16.65 -2.86 20.35
N GLN A 520 17.81 -2.21 20.36
CA GLN A 520 18.19 -1.36 21.48
C GLN A 520 17.09 -0.31 21.59
N THR A 521 16.29 -0.44 22.64
CA THR A 521 15.35 0.58 23.07
C THR A 521 16.20 1.81 23.41
N VAL A 522 16.06 2.84 22.58
CA VAL A 522 16.55 4.20 22.87
C VAL A 522 15.34 5.06 23.17
#